data_AF-B4G2N7-F1
#
_entry.id   AF-B4G2N7-F1
#
_cell.length_a   1.000
_cell.length_b   1.000
_cell.length_c   1.000
_cell.angle_alpha   90.00
_cell.angle_beta   90.00
_cell.angle_gamma   90.00
#
_symmetry.space_group_name_H-M   'P 1'
#
loop_
_entity.id
_entity.type
_entity.pdbx_description
1 polymer ?
#
loop_
_entity_poly.entity_id
_entity_poly.type
_entity_poly.pdbx_seq_one_letter_code
_entity_poly.pdbx_strand_id
1 'polypeptide(L)'
;MNSIFKFLFLIVLLGVGLQLGNAQERDCSNSCIFTAKCSPYYKDLVWAVVNCVCRVFQNGCLFAHENCMRANQCLPPMIATSQEKCKEYCPKRCTREGPAVCGRFPYIDSDGVNRERYLSFGNRCMLNQYACENAVAYVEEPTIGACP
;
A
#
# COMPACT_ATOMS: atom_id res chain seq x y z
N MET A 1 49.99 22.93 34.93
CA MET A 1 49.68 21.62 34.30
C MET A 1 48.16 21.44 34.14
N ASN A 2 47.45 22.42 33.56
CA ASN A 2 45.97 22.44 33.54
C ASN A 2 45.32 23.01 32.26
N SER A 3 46.08 23.65 31.34
CA SER A 3 45.53 24.18 30.08
C SER A 3 45.67 23.23 28.89
N ILE A 4 46.71 22.39 28.85
CA ILE A 4 46.97 21.46 27.73
C ILE A 4 45.93 20.33 27.73
N PHE A 5 45.54 19.83 28.91
CA PHE A 5 44.53 18.78 29.07
C PHE A 5 43.12 19.23 28.64
N LYS A 6 42.78 20.51 28.85
CA LYS A 6 41.48 21.08 28.41
C LYS A 6 41.38 21.19 26.89
N PHE A 7 42.49 21.49 26.22
CA PHE A 7 42.53 21.59 24.76
C PHE A 7 42.39 20.22 24.08
N LEU A 8 42.99 19.17 24.66
CA LEU A 8 42.86 17.79 24.17
C LEU A 8 41.41 17.27 24.31
N PHE A 9 40.71 17.61 25.38
CA PHE A 9 39.30 17.23 25.55
C PHE A 9 38.36 17.90 24.54
N LEU A 10 38.63 19.15 24.15
CA LEU A 10 37.83 19.88 23.15
C LEU A 10 37.98 19.30 21.74
N ILE A 11 39.17 18.81 21.38
CA ILE A 11 39.41 18.19 20.05
C ILE A 11 38.71 16.83 19.96
N VAL A 12 38.66 16.06 21.06
CA VAL A 12 37.95 14.76 21.08
C VAL A 12 36.43 14.95 20.99
N LEU A 13 35.86 16.01 21.58
CA LEU A 13 34.43 16.30 21.48
C LEU A 13 34.00 16.83 20.09
N LEU A 14 34.90 17.47 19.34
CA LEU A 14 34.63 17.94 17.97
C LEU A 14 34.84 16.86 16.89
N GLY A 15 35.64 15.82 17.16
CA GLY A 15 35.97 14.76 16.20
C GLY A 15 34.89 13.68 16.00
N VAL A 16 33.88 13.60 16.87
CA VAL A 16 32.84 12.55 16.83
C VAL A 16 31.54 13.03 16.14
N GLY A 17 31.47 14.30 15.74
CA GLY A 17 30.22 14.93 15.28
C GLY A 17 29.85 14.83 13.79
N LEU A 18 30.67 14.22 12.92
CA LEU A 18 30.42 14.25 11.47
C LEU A 18 30.62 12.87 10.83
N GLN A 19 29.70 11.96 11.12
CA GLN A 19 29.33 10.87 10.21
C GLN A 19 27.82 10.92 10.00
N LEU A 20 27.32 12.07 9.56
CA LEU A 20 26.08 12.12 8.80
C LEU A 20 26.38 11.39 7.49
N GLY A 21 26.19 10.08 7.49
CA GLY A 21 26.16 9.32 6.25
C GLY A 21 25.19 10.03 5.32
N ASN A 22 25.66 10.39 4.12
CA ASN A 22 24.80 10.90 3.07
C ASN A 22 23.63 9.92 2.93
N ALA A 23 22.45 10.28 3.41
CA ALA A 23 21.22 9.65 2.96
C ALA A 23 21.10 10.06 1.49
N GLN A 24 21.75 9.29 0.61
CA GLN A 24 21.62 9.47 -0.82
C GLN A 24 20.16 9.21 -1.15
N GLU A 25 19.41 10.28 -1.35
CA GLU A 25 18.01 10.24 -1.74
C GLU A 25 17.95 9.51 -3.09
N ARG A 26 17.47 8.27 -3.06
CA ARG A 26 17.32 7.46 -4.27
C ARG A 26 16.07 7.96 -4.98
N ASP A 27 16.24 8.62 -6.12
CA ASP A 27 15.11 8.92 -7.00
C ASP A 27 14.69 7.63 -7.73
N CYS A 28 13.47 7.16 -7.47
CA CYS A 28 12.87 6.04 -8.19
C CYS A 28 11.79 6.48 -9.19
N SER A 29 11.61 7.79 -9.39
CA SER A 29 10.63 8.33 -10.34
C SER A 29 10.87 7.73 -11.73
N ASN A 30 9.81 7.23 -12.37
CA ASN A 30 9.86 6.57 -13.67
C ASN A 30 10.79 5.33 -13.77
N SER A 31 11.15 4.71 -12.64
CA SER A 31 11.87 3.44 -12.63
C SER A 31 11.06 2.28 -13.25
N CYS A 32 9.74 2.45 -13.33
CA CYS A 32 8.84 1.56 -14.04
C CYS A 32 7.87 2.35 -14.93
N ILE A 33 7.74 1.92 -16.18
CA ILE A 33 6.79 2.46 -17.16
C ILE A 33 5.75 1.36 -17.45
N PHE A 34 4.50 1.63 -17.10
CA PHE A 34 3.38 0.72 -17.35
C PHE A 34 2.42 1.32 -18.38
N THR A 35 2.35 0.73 -19.57
CA THR A 35 1.54 1.24 -20.69
C THR A 35 0.27 0.42 -20.96
N ALA A 36 0.11 -0.72 -20.28
CA ALA A 36 -1.04 -1.59 -20.49
C ALA A 36 -2.31 -0.96 -19.91
N LYS A 37 -3.42 -1.06 -20.65
CA LYS A 37 -4.75 -0.68 -20.18
C LYS A 37 -5.37 -1.85 -19.43
N CYS A 38 -5.49 -1.75 -18.12
CA CYS A 38 -6.13 -2.77 -17.31
C CYS A 38 -7.65 -2.57 -17.29
N SER A 39 -8.40 -3.62 -17.63
CA SER A 39 -9.85 -3.62 -17.39
C SER A 39 -10.11 -3.93 -15.91
N PRO A 40 -10.92 -3.12 -15.22
CA PRO A 40 -11.25 -3.36 -13.82
C PRO A 40 -12.43 -4.33 -13.63
N TYR A 41 -13.08 -4.77 -14.71
CA TYR A 41 -14.33 -5.54 -14.65
C TYR A 41 -14.12 -7.06 -14.65
N TYR A 42 -13.01 -7.55 -15.23
CA TYR A 42 -12.69 -8.98 -15.25
C TYR A 42 -12.05 -9.41 -13.93
N LYS A 43 -12.56 -10.53 -13.38
CA LYS A 43 -12.12 -11.11 -12.12
C LYS A 43 -11.19 -12.29 -12.35
N ASP A 44 -9.95 -12.13 -11.93
CA ASP A 44 -8.94 -13.16 -11.82
C ASP A 44 -8.08 -12.85 -10.58
N LEU A 45 -8.69 -13.04 -9.41
CA LEU A 45 -8.26 -12.38 -8.17
C LEU A 45 -6.80 -12.72 -7.83
N VAL A 46 -6.01 -11.67 -7.57
CA VAL A 46 -4.66 -11.79 -7.04
C VAL A 46 -4.66 -11.38 -5.57
N TRP A 47 -4.03 -12.20 -4.73
CA TRP A 47 -3.97 -12.01 -3.29
C TRP A 47 -2.55 -11.64 -2.88
N ALA A 48 -2.37 -10.66 -2.00
CA ALA A 48 -1.06 -10.31 -1.46
C ALA A 48 -1.17 -9.83 -0.01
N VAL A 49 -0.14 -10.09 0.79
CA VAL A 49 -0.03 -9.53 2.14
C VAL A 49 0.82 -8.26 2.07
N VAL A 50 0.23 -7.12 2.42
CA VAL A 50 0.88 -5.82 2.39
C VAL A 50 0.75 -5.20 3.77
N ASN A 51 1.87 -4.90 4.42
CA ASN A 51 1.91 -4.35 5.78
C ASN A 51 1.05 -5.16 6.77
N CYS A 52 1.20 -6.49 6.74
CA CYS A 52 0.44 -7.45 7.56
C CYS A 52 -1.09 -7.44 7.33
N VAL A 53 -1.56 -6.88 6.22
CA VAL A 53 -2.98 -6.87 5.84
C VAL A 53 -3.13 -7.58 4.50
N CYS A 54 -4.10 -8.49 4.42
CA CYS A 54 -4.47 -9.10 3.15
C CYS A 54 -5.11 -8.08 2.21
N ARG A 55 -4.59 -8.02 0.99
CA ARG A 55 -5.05 -7.18 -0.11
C ARG A 55 -5.52 -8.08 -1.25
N VAL A 56 -6.71 -7.78 -1.77
CA VAL A 56 -7.30 -8.48 -2.92
C VAL A 56 -7.28 -7.52 -4.10
N PHE A 57 -6.69 -7.97 -5.21
CA PHE A 57 -6.64 -7.24 -6.47
C PHE A 57 -7.54 -7.95 -7.47
N GLN A 58 -8.25 -7.18 -8.29
CA GLN A 58 -9.26 -7.73 -9.18
C GLN A 58 -8.65 -8.67 -10.24
N ASN A 59 -7.45 -8.35 -10.73
CA ASN A 59 -6.71 -9.16 -11.71
C ASN A 59 -5.21 -8.87 -11.69
N GLY A 60 -4.44 -9.72 -12.38
CA GLY A 60 -3.00 -9.61 -12.51
C GLY A 60 -2.51 -8.31 -13.18
N CYS A 61 -3.30 -7.73 -14.10
CA CYS A 61 -2.94 -6.46 -14.74
C CYS A 61 -2.93 -5.32 -13.71
N LEU A 62 -3.99 -5.21 -12.91
CA LEU A 62 -4.09 -4.20 -11.86
C LEU A 62 -3.03 -4.42 -10.76
N PHE A 63 -2.77 -5.68 -10.39
CA PHE A 63 -1.68 -6.00 -9.45
C PHE A 63 -0.31 -5.56 -9.97
N ALA A 64 -0.01 -5.79 -11.26
CA ALA A 64 1.23 -5.37 -11.89
C ALA A 64 1.33 -3.84 -12.00
N HIS A 65 0.22 -3.15 -12.31
CA HIS A 65 0.14 -1.70 -12.32
C HIS A 65 0.51 -1.11 -10.95
N GLU A 66 -0.11 -1.61 -9.88
CA GLU A 66 0.18 -1.16 -8.50
C GLU A 66 1.64 -1.42 -8.11
N ASN A 67 2.20 -2.57 -8.49
CA ASN A 67 3.63 -2.85 -8.28
C ASN A 67 4.55 -1.90 -9.06
N CYS A 68 4.17 -1.48 -10.27
CA CYS A 68 4.89 -0.47 -11.02
C CYS A 68 4.86 0.90 -10.31
N MET A 69 3.69 1.30 -9.80
CA MET A 69 3.55 2.51 -9.00
C MET A 69 4.37 2.47 -7.72
N ARG A 70 4.44 1.31 -7.05
CA ARG A 70 5.32 1.08 -5.90
C ARG A 70 6.80 1.23 -6.25
N ALA A 71 7.24 0.68 -7.37
CA ALA A 71 8.62 0.85 -7.84
C ALA A 71 8.95 2.33 -8.03
N ASN A 72 8.02 3.10 -8.62
CA ASN A 72 8.16 4.55 -8.80
C ASN A 72 8.24 5.35 -7.48
N GLN A 73 7.84 4.73 -6.36
CA GLN A 73 7.90 5.30 -5.00
C GLN A 73 9.03 4.69 -4.14
N CYS A 74 9.97 3.96 -4.74
CA CYS A 74 11.01 3.21 -4.03
C CYS A 74 10.47 2.15 -3.05
N LEU A 75 9.22 1.72 -3.21
CA LEU A 75 8.63 0.70 -2.36
C LEU A 75 8.92 -0.70 -2.92
N PRO A 76 9.17 -1.70 -2.06
CA PRO A 76 9.39 -3.07 -2.52
C PRO A 76 8.13 -3.62 -3.21
N PRO A 77 8.26 -4.48 -4.22
CA PRO A 77 7.10 -5.07 -4.88
C PRO A 77 6.30 -5.92 -3.89
N MET A 78 4.99 -5.91 -4.04
CA MET A 78 4.09 -6.86 -3.43
C MET A 78 4.29 -8.22 -4.08
N ILE A 79 4.22 -9.28 -3.27
CA ILE A 79 4.36 -10.65 -3.72
C ILE A 79 2.99 -11.32 -3.65
N ALA A 80 2.56 -11.91 -4.77
CA ALA A 80 1.33 -12.67 -4.82
C ALA A 80 1.43 -13.91 -3.92
N THR A 81 0.33 -14.29 -3.31
CA THR A 81 0.23 -15.46 -2.44
C THR A 81 -1.10 -16.18 -2.68
N SER A 82 -1.29 -17.33 -2.04
CA SER A 82 -2.56 -18.05 -2.14
C SER A 82 -3.66 -17.33 -1.35
N GLN A 83 -4.91 -17.58 -1.72
CA GLN A 83 -6.05 -17.04 -1.00
C GLN A 83 -6.04 -17.47 0.47
N GLU A 84 -5.73 -18.74 0.74
CA GLU A 84 -5.68 -19.32 2.08
C GLU A 84 -4.65 -18.59 2.94
N LYS A 85 -3.44 -18.39 2.39
CA LYS A 85 -2.37 -17.72 3.10
C LYS A 85 -2.68 -16.25 3.34
N CYS A 86 -3.28 -15.56 2.36
CA CYS A 86 -3.67 -14.17 2.53
C CYS A 86 -4.75 -14.03 3.60
N LYS A 87 -5.76 -14.90 3.60
CA LYS A 87 -6.89 -14.82 4.56
C LYS A 87 -6.49 -14.94 6.03
N GLU A 88 -5.34 -15.54 6.33
CA GLU A 88 -4.74 -15.49 7.68
C GLU A 88 -4.51 -14.05 8.19
N TYR A 89 -4.34 -13.10 7.26
CA TYR A 89 -4.11 -11.66 7.48
C TYR A 89 -5.34 -10.80 7.19
N CYS A 90 -6.55 -11.36 7.07
CA CYS A 90 -7.76 -10.55 7.09
C CYS A 90 -7.84 -9.81 8.44
N PRO A 91 -8.15 -8.49 8.46
CA PRO A 91 -8.40 -7.79 9.71
C PRO A 91 -9.54 -8.46 10.49
N LYS A 92 -9.25 -8.98 11.69
CA LYS A 92 -10.25 -9.66 12.54
C LYS A 92 -11.04 -8.71 13.43
N ARG A 93 -10.45 -7.55 13.73
CA ARG A 93 -11.03 -6.50 14.56
C ARG A 93 -10.59 -5.15 14.00
N CYS A 94 -11.54 -4.26 13.80
CA CYS A 94 -11.29 -2.88 13.42
C CYS A 94 -11.76 -1.96 14.55
N THR A 95 -10.91 -1.02 14.96
CA THR A 95 -11.35 0.08 15.83
C THR A 95 -12.30 0.99 15.05
N ARG A 96 -13.04 1.85 15.74
CA ARG A 96 -13.86 2.90 15.10
C ARG A 96 -13.07 4.17 14.79
N GLU A 97 -11.74 4.11 14.86
CA GLU A 97 -10.86 5.25 14.64
C GLU A 97 -10.56 5.45 13.15
N GLY A 98 -10.19 6.68 12.80
CA GLY A 98 -9.89 7.08 11.43
C GLY A 98 -11.11 7.57 10.64
N PRO A 99 -10.89 8.16 9.46
CA PRO A 99 -11.96 8.71 8.66
C PRO A 99 -12.73 7.61 7.93
N ALA A 100 -14.02 7.86 7.67
CA ALA A 100 -14.80 7.08 6.73
C ALA A 100 -14.15 7.07 5.34
N VAL A 101 -14.39 6.01 4.59
CA VAL A 101 -13.85 5.83 3.24
C VAL A 101 -14.89 5.26 2.29
N CYS A 102 -14.77 5.60 1.01
CA CYS A 102 -15.58 5.04 -0.07
C CYS A 102 -14.73 4.12 -0.94
N GLY A 103 -15.16 2.86 -1.07
CA GLY A 103 -14.54 1.87 -1.95
C GLY A 103 -15.32 1.70 -3.26
N ARG A 104 -14.61 1.68 -4.39
CA ARG A 104 -15.16 1.43 -5.73
C ARG A 104 -14.97 -0.03 -6.11
N PHE A 105 -16.06 -0.76 -6.35
CA PHE A 105 -16.05 -2.19 -6.69
C PHE A 105 -16.69 -2.42 -8.07
N PRO A 106 -15.88 -2.59 -9.12
CA PRO A 106 -16.36 -2.93 -10.45
C PRO A 106 -16.85 -4.38 -10.53
N TYR A 107 -17.89 -4.60 -11.33
CA TYR A 107 -18.44 -5.91 -11.60
C TYR A 107 -19.09 -5.96 -12.98
N ILE A 108 -19.30 -7.17 -13.49
CA ILE A 108 -20.12 -7.43 -14.68
C ILE A 108 -21.46 -7.94 -14.14
N ASP A 109 -22.56 -7.32 -14.54
CA ASP A 109 -23.91 -7.77 -14.15
C ASP A 109 -24.36 -9.01 -14.95
N SER A 110 -25.57 -9.50 -14.67
CA SER A 110 -26.11 -10.69 -15.32
C SER A 110 -26.26 -10.54 -16.84
N ASP A 111 -26.38 -9.31 -17.32
CA ASP A 111 -26.56 -8.98 -18.74
C ASP A 111 -25.23 -8.78 -19.47
N GLY A 112 -24.10 -9.01 -18.78
CA GLY A 112 -22.76 -8.79 -19.33
C GLY A 112 -22.35 -7.32 -19.36
N VAL A 113 -23.08 -6.44 -18.67
CA VAL A 113 -22.81 -5.00 -18.67
C VAL A 113 -21.84 -4.66 -17.55
N ASN A 114 -20.84 -3.85 -17.87
CA ASN A 114 -19.90 -3.30 -16.90
C ASN A 114 -20.62 -2.32 -15.97
N ARG A 115 -20.56 -2.59 -14.67
CA ARG A 115 -21.17 -1.79 -13.62
C ARG A 115 -20.17 -1.53 -12.51
N GLU A 116 -20.48 -0.53 -11.70
CA GLU A 116 -19.71 -0.19 -10.51
C GLU A 116 -20.65 -0.05 -9.33
N ARG A 117 -20.19 -0.50 -8.16
CA ARG A 117 -20.84 -0.22 -6.89
C ARG A 117 -19.87 0.52 -5.99
N TYR A 118 -20.39 1.49 -5.27
CA TYR A 118 -19.64 2.28 -4.31
C TYR A 118 -20.16 1.93 -2.91
N LEU A 119 -19.25 1.54 -2.01
CA LEU A 119 -19.61 1.14 -0.64
C LEU A 119 -18.84 2.00 0.36
N SER A 120 -19.59 2.63 1.26
CA SER A 120 -19.04 3.43 2.37
C SER A 120 -18.66 2.51 3.53
N PHE A 121 -17.50 2.76 4.13
CA PHE A 121 -17.02 2.07 5.33
C PHE A 121 -16.63 3.09 6.39
N GLY A 122 -16.79 2.71 7.66
CA GLY A 122 -16.43 3.57 8.79
C GLY A 122 -14.95 3.95 8.82
N ASN A 123 -14.08 3.09 8.27
CA ASN A 123 -12.67 3.38 8.01
C ASN A 123 -12.03 2.37 7.03
N ARG A 124 -10.76 2.60 6.70
CA ARG A 124 -9.95 1.73 5.83
C ARG A 124 -9.82 0.30 6.36
N CYS A 125 -9.79 0.08 7.67
CA CYS A 125 -9.73 -1.27 8.24
C CYS A 125 -11.00 -2.05 7.90
N MET A 126 -12.19 -1.47 8.13
CA MET A 126 -13.47 -2.10 7.82
C MET A 126 -13.62 -2.40 6.33
N LEU A 127 -13.13 -1.50 5.47
CA LEU A 127 -13.09 -1.73 4.03
C LEU A 127 -12.20 -2.94 3.68
N ASN A 128 -10.97 -2.99 4.22
CA ASN A 128 -10.05 -4.11 3.99
C ASN A 128 -10.59 -5.43 4.54
N GLN A 129 -11.24 -5.40 5.71
CA GLN A 129 -11.92 -6.56 6.30
C GLN A 129 -12.98 -7.09 5.35
N TYR A 130 -13.91 -6.24 4.92
CA TYR A 130 -14.97 -6.61 4.00
C TYR A 130 -14.43 -7.20 2.69
N ALA A 131 -13.43 -6.54 2.09
CA ALA A 131 -12.81 -7.00 0.85
C ALA A 131 -12.18 -8.40 1.00
N CYS A 132 -11.47 -8.62 2.11
CA CYS A 132 -10.79 -9.88 2.41
C CYS A 132 -11.77 -11.04 2.65
N GLU A 133 -12.77 -10.82 3.52
CA GLU A 133 -13.75 -11.84 3.91
C GLU A 133 -14.63 -12.26 2.75
N ASN A 134 -15.04 -11.30 1.90
CA ASN A 134 -15.96 -11.54 0.79
C ASN A 134 -15.26 -11.88 -0.53
N ALA A 135 -13.93 -11.94 -0.57
CA ALA A 135 -13.16 -12.14 -1.80
C ALA A 135 -13.55 -11.17 -2.92
N VAL A 136 -13.61 -9.87 -2.57
CA VAL A 136 -13.92 -8.80 -3.52
C VAL A 136 -12.81 -7.77 -3.50
N ALA A 137 -12.36 -7.36 -4.68
CA ALA A 137 -11.40 -6.28 -4.82
C ALA A 137 -12.13 -4.96 -5.06
N TYR A 138 -11.75 -3.94 -4.32
CA TYR A 138 -11.98 -2.58 -4.76
C TYR A 138 -10.78 -2.17 -5.63
N VAL A 139 -10.99 -1.20 -6.50
CA VAL A 139 -9.94 -0.67 -7.38
C VAL A 139 -9.64 0.78 -7.02
N GLU A 140 -8.42 1.22 -7.33
CA GLU A 140 -7.88 2.54 -6.96
C GLU A 140 -7.78 2.74 -5.43
N GLU A 141 -7.20 3.86 -5.01
CA GLU A 141 -7.18 4.22 -3.60
C GLU A 141 -8.58 4.68 -3.14
N PRO A 142 -9.11 4.17 -2.01
CA PRO A 142 -10.40 4.60 -1.51
C PRO A 142 -10.40 6.09 -1.19
N THR A 143 -11.47 6.79 -1.56
CA THR A 143 -11.60 8.21 -1.25
C THR A 143 -11.98 8.40 0.21
N ILE A 144 -11.55 9.51 0.82
CA ILE A 144 -11.94 9.88 2.18
C ILE A 144 -13.38 10.41 2.15
N GLY A 145 -14.21 9.95 3.09
CA GLY A 145 -15.61 10.30 3.21
C GLY A 145 -16.55 9.16 2.82
N ALA A 146 -17.86 9.44 2.90
CA ALA A 146 -18.88 8.54 2.38
C ALA A 146 -18.90 8.56 0.84
N CYS A 147 -19.41 7.49 0.24
CA CYS A 147 -19.71 7.46 -1.18
C CYS A 147 -20.82 8.47 -1.55
N PRO A 148 -20.83 8.98 -2.80
CA PRO A 148 -21.88 9.86 -3.32
C PRO A 148 -23.29 9.23 -3.28
#